data_AF-A0A1V6EEI7-F1
#
_entry.id   AF-A0A1V6EEI7-F1
#
_cell.length_a   1.000
_cell.length_b   1.000
_cell.length_c   1.000
_cell.angle_alpha   90.00
_cell.angle_beta   90.00
_cell.angle_gamma   90.00
#
_symmetry.space_group_name_H-M   'P 1'
#
loop_
_entity.id
_entity.type
_entity.pdbx_description
1 polymer ?
#
loop_
_entity_poly.entity_id
_entity_poly.type
_entity_poly.pdbx_seq_one_letter_code
_entity_poly.pdbx_strand_id
1 'polypeptide(L)'
;MPIITGRENVLAIYEKAAKKGWVIPCFCSENLTTTEAILTAASDFAKEKGYDGIPVTLAITNRYDRRTQSAYYTHTRRWDIGLELFRSNLEILSRVFPDLDVMIHLDHAQHDADEELLESDLSMYSSVMYDASVLPMEENMEKTRAYVRRKGQELLIEGACDEITDADGEIRCEITDADKCERYMRETGVDIVVANLGTEHRASGHDLHYRCDAARAIKARIGSRICLHGTSSVSNDQIKKLFDDGICKVNIWTALERDSSPALTEWTVKNAAKCGGPALEHKLIEQGYLTECSGTGNKSTLDYYTTTARQEIIFREMKKIVRGYLDLWYC
;
A
#
# COMPACT_ATOMS: atom_id res chain seq x y z
N MET A 1 4.52 -14.68 -15.44
CA MET A 1 3.06 -14.81 -15.46
C MET A 1 2.48 -13.44 -15.79
N PRO A 2 1.42 -13.31 -16.60
CA PRO A 2 0.84 -11.99 -16.83
C PRO A 2 0.24 -11.46 -15.53
N ILE A 3 0.31 -10.14 -15.37
CA ILE A 3 -0.44 -9.40 -14.36
C ILE A 3 -1.92 -9.70 -14.54
N ILE A 4 -2.65 -9.90 -13.45
CA ILE A 4 -4.08 -10.20 -13.49
C ILE A 4 -4.84 -8.91 -13.83
N THR A 5 -5.38 -8.83 -15.03
CA THR A 5 -6.19 -7.69 -15.50
C THR A 5 -7.56 -8.16 -15.96
N GLY A 6 -8.47 -7.20 -16.19
CA GLY A 6 -9.86 -7.48 -16.53
C GLY A 6 -10.72 -7.76 -15.29
N ARG A 7 -11.84 -7.04 -15.18
CA ARG A 7 -12.73 -7.10 -14.01
C ARG A 7 -13.11 -8.51 -13.58
N GLU A 8 -13.52 -9.37 -14.52
CA GLU A 8 -13.97 -10.73 -14.20
C GLU A 8 -12.85 -11.59 -13.59
N ASN A 9 -11.62 -11.48 -14.12
CA ASN A 9 -10.47 -12.21 -13.59
C ASN A 9 -10.13 -11.74 -12.17
N VAL A 10 -10.16 -10.42 -11.95
CA VAL A 10 -9.90 -9.82 -10.64
C VAL A 10 -10.96 -10.26 -9.63
N LEU A 11 -12.25 -10.21 -9.99
CA LEU A 11 -13.34 -10.69 -9.13
C LEU A 11 -13.19 -12.17 -8.79
N ALA A 12 -12.75 -13.01 -9.73
CA ALA A 12 -12.49 -14.42 -9.48
C ALA A 12 -11.35 -14.64 -8.46
N ILE A 13 -10.32 -13.78 -8.45
CA ILE A 13 -9.27 -13.79 -7.42
C ILE A 13 -9.85 -13.44 -6.04
N TYR A 14 -10.65 -12.37 -5.95
CA TYR A 14 -11.31 -11.99 -4.69
C TYR A 14 -12.25 -13.09 -4.19
N GLU A 15 -12.98 -13.77 -5.08
CA GLU A 15 -13.86 -14.88 -4.70
C GLU A 15 -13.07 -16.09 -4.16
N LYS A 16 -11.93 -16.44 -4.78
CA LYS A 16 -11.03 -17.49 -4.30
C LYS A 16 -10.44 -17.14 -2.92
N ALA A 17 -10.00 -15.89 -2.74
CA ALA A 17 -9.50 -15.40 -1.46
C ALA A 17 -10.61 -15.46 -0.38
N ALA A 18 -11.83 -15.05 -0.72
CA ALA A 18 -12.96 -15.07 0.19
C ALA A 18 -13.31 -16.49 0.68
N LYS A 19 -13.23 -17.52 -0.19
CA LYS A 19 -13.43 -18.93 0.19
C LYS A 19 -12.40 -19.43 1.20
N LYS A 20 -11.23 -18.81 1.25
CA LYS A 20 -10.14 -19.12 2.18
C LYS A 20 -10.15 -18.23 3.43
N GLY A 21 -11.05 -17.25 3.50
CA GLY A 21 -11.05 -16.27 4.59
C GLY A 21 -9.90 -15.27 4.51
N TRP A 22 -9.33 -15.06 3.32
CA TRP A 22 -8.13 -14.25 3.14
C TRP A 22 -8.45 -12.78 2.91
N VAL A 23 -7.58 -11.92 3.43
CA VAL A 23 -7.56 -10.48 3.15
C VAL A 23 -6.42 -10.19 2.18
N ILE A 24 -6.72 -9.62 1.03
CA ILE A 24 -5.71 -9.35 0.00
C ILE A 24 -4.92 -8.09 0.41
N PRO A 25 -3.60 -8.19 0.64
CA PRO A 25 -2.79 -7.03 0.96
C PRO A 25 -2.52 -6.23 -0.32
N CYS A 26 -2.63 -4.91 -0.19
CA CYS A 26 -2.38 -3.93 -1.23
C CYS A 26 -1.25 -3.00 -0.78
N PHE A 27 -0.04 -3.26 -1.27
CA PHE A 27 1.15 -2.53 -0.87
C PHE A 27 1.46 -1.42 -1.86
N CYS A 28 1.51 -0.17 -1.40
CA CYS A 28 1.95 0.92 -2.27
C CYS A 28 3.47 0.90 -2.43
N SER A 29 3.95 1.06 -3.66
CA SER A 29 5.38 1.03 -3.98
C SER A 29 5.82 2.29 -4.71
N GLU A 30 6.99 2.81 -4.32
CA GLU A 30 7.51 4.08 -4.84
C GLU A 30 8.80 3.93 -5.65
N ASN A 31 9.36 2.72 -5.71
CA ASN A 31 10.60 2.45 -6.42
C ASN A 31 10.78 0.95 -6.67
N LEU A 32 11.83 0.59 -7.40
CA LEU A 32 12.17 -0.79 -7.73
C LEU A 32 12.41 -1.66 -6.49
N THR A 33 13.15 -1.15 -5.49
CA THR A 33 13.51 -1.88 -4.28
C THR A 33 12.28 -2.27 -3.47
N THR A 34 11.35 -1.34 -3.27
CA THR A 34 10.09 -1.61 -2.56
C THR A 34 9.25 -2.63 -3.33
N THR A 35 9.11 -2.48 -4.65
CA THR A 35 8.38 -3.42 -5.51
C THR A 35 8.95 -4.84 -5.41
N GLU A 36 10.28 -4.97 -5.53
CA GLU A 36 10.94 -6.27 -5.49
C GLU A 36 10.88 -6.90 -4.09
N ALA A 37 10.96 -6.11 -3.02
CA ALA A 37 10.80 -6.59 -1.65
C ALA A 37 9.41 -7.21 -1.43
N ILE A 38 8.36 -6.54 -1.90
CA ILE A 38 6.98 -7.04 -1.81
C ILE A 38 6.83 -8.37 -2.54
N LEU A 39 7.23 -8.42 -3.82
CA LEU A 39 7.10 -9.63 -4.64
C LEU A 39 7.94 -10.79 -4.07
N THR A 40 9.16 -10.52 -3.63
CA THR A 40 10.03 -11.57 -3.08
C THR A 40 9.48 -12.10 -1.76
N ALA A 41 8.99 -11.25 -0.86
CA ALA A 41 8.39 -11.70 0.40
C ALA A 41 7.12 -12.53 0.18
N ALA A 42 6.27 -12.10 -0.76
CA ALA A 42 5.10 -12.87 -1.16
C ALA A 42 5.49 -14.24 -1.73
N SER A 43 6.50 -14.29 -2.61
CA SER A 43 6.93 -15.55 -3.23
C SER A 43 7.56 -16.50 -2.21
N ASP A 44 8.41 -15.99 -1.32
CA ASP A 44 8.98 -16.78 -0.22
C ASP A 44 7.88 -17.35 0.68
N PHE A 45 6.84 -16.55 0.97
CA PHE A 45 5.66 -17.01 1.70
C PHE A 45 4.90 -18.11 0.97
N ALA A 46 4.57 -17.92 -0.31
CA ALA A 46 3.86 -18.92 -1.12
C ALA A 46 4.61 -20.26 -1.13
N LYS A 47 5.93 -20.22 -1.36
CA LYS A 47 6.79 -21.41 -1.37
C LYS A 47 6.84 -22.11 -0.02
N GLU A 48 6.99 -21.35 1.07
CA GLU A 48 7.01 -21.91 2.43
C GLU A 48 5.69 -22.59 2.79
N LYS A 49 4.56 -21.99 2.42
CA LYS A 49 3.22 -22.53 2.71
C LYS A 49 2.75 -23.58 1.70
N GLY A 50 3.47 -23.77 0.60
CA GLY A 50 3.08 -24.68 -0.49
C GLY A 50 1.84 -24.20 -1.25
N TYR A 51 1.69 -22.89 -1.44
CA TYR A 51 0.64 -22.33 -2.28
C TYR A 51 1.15 -22.14 -3.72
N ASP A 52 0.35 -22.59 -4.69
CA ASP A 52 0.63 -22.46 -6.14
C ASP A 52 0.12 -21.13 -6.74
N GLY A 53 -0.21 -20.17 -5.88
CA GLY A 53 -0.82 -18.89 -6.26
C GLY A 53 -1.36 -18.17 -5.02
N ILE A 54 -0.71 -17.06 -4.64
CA ILE A 54 -1.27 -16.12 -3.66
C ILE A 54 -1.52 -14.76 -4.32
N PRO A 55 -2.65 -14.10 -4.03
CA PRO A 55 -2.86 -12.76 -4.54
C PRO A 55 -1.98 -11.73 -3.82
N VAL A 56 -1.43 -10.80 -4.56
CA VAL A 56 -0.76 -9.63 -4.02
C VAL A 56 -1.05 -8.43 -4.91
N THR A 57 -1.50 -7.33 -4.30
CA THR A 57 -1.77 -6.10 -5.04
C THR A 57 -0.63 -5.13 -4.81
N LEU A 58 -0.06 -4.59 -5.89
CA LEU A 58 0.85 -3.46 -5.84
C LEU A 58 0.11 -2.20 -6.26
N ALA A 59 0.24 -1.16 -5.44
CA ALA A 59 -0.44 0.10 -5.62
C ALA A 59 0.52 1.26 -5.86
N ILE A 60 -0.01 2.31 -6.45
CA ILE A 60 0.65 3.61 -6.51
C ILE A 60 -0.42 4.71 -6.50
N THR A 61 -0.15 5.80 -5.81
CA THR A 61 -0.94 7.03 -5.93
C THR A 61 -0.43 7.91 -7.05
N ASN A 62 -1.32 8.68 -7.69
CA ASN A 62 -0.94 9.65 -8.72
C ASN A 62 -0.91 11.08 -8.19
N ARG A 63 -1.97 11.87 -8.38
CA ARG A 63 -2.04 13.26 -7.89
C ARG A 63 -2.73 13.42 -6.54
N TYR A 64 -2.63 12.39 -5.69
CA TYR A 64 -3.03 12.49 -4.29
C TYR A 64 -2.12 13.50 -3.56
N ASP A 65 -2.73 14.51 -2.97
CA ASP A 65 -2.06 15.67 -2.36
C ASP A 65 -1.21 15.29 -1.13
N ARG A 66 -1.65 14.30 -0.37
CA ARG A 66 -0.95 13.78 0.80
C ARG A 66 0.34 13.06 0.44
N ARG A 67 0.34 12.31 -0.67
CA ARG A 67 1.52 11.60 -1.19
C ARG A 67 1.36 11.28 -2.67
N THR A 68 2.10 11.97 -3.53
CA THR A 68 2.05 11.85 -5.00
C THR A 68 3.10 10.83 -5.51
N GLN A 69 2.92 9.54 -5.28
CA GLN A 69 3.98 8.54 -5.45
C GLN A 69 4.55 8.46 -6.86
N SER A 70 3.69 8.53 -7.88
CA SER A 70 4.11 8.50 -9.28
C SER A 70 5.08 9.64 -9.64
N ALA A 71 4.85 10.87 -9.15
CA ALA A 71 5.79 11.97 -9.35
C ALA A 71 7.10 11.74 -8.58
N TYR A 72 7.05 11.05 -7.44
CA TYR A 72 8.25 10.74 -6.66
C TYR A 72 9.04 9.55 -7.19
N TYR A 73 8.47 8.74 -8.07
CA TYR A 73 9.08 7.56 -8.68
C TYR A 73 10.37 7.89 -9.46
N THR A 74 10.50 9.11 -9.97
CA THR A 74 11.72 9.62 -10.60
C THR A 74 12.06 11.04 -10.17
N HIS A 75 13.31 11.45 -10.39
CA HIS A 75 13.74 12.84 -10.16
C HIS A 75 13.21 13.84 -11.18
N THR A 76 12.60 13.40 -12.28
CA THR A 76 11.96 14.32 -13.25
C THR A 76 10.64 14.90 -12.72
N ARG A 77 10.07 14.29 -11.67
CA ARG A 77 8.78 14.67 -11.07
C ARG A 77 7.59 14.61 -12.03
N ARG A 78 7.76 13.89 -13.15
CA ARG A 78 6.70 13.58 -14.10
C ARG A 78 5.94 12.35 -13.66
N TRP A 79 4.68 12.56 -13.26
CA TRP A 79 3.80 11.51 -12.78
C TRP A 79 3.56 10.44 -13.86
N ASP A 80 3.43 10.85 -15.12
CA ASP A 80 3.17 9.96 -16.25
C ASP A 80 4.34 9.01 -16.52
N ILE A 81 5.57 9.53 -16.49
CA ILE A 81 6.81 8.73 -16.61
C ILE A 81 6.95 7.80 -15.39
N GLY A 82 6.60 8.28 -14.20
CA GLY A 82 6.63 7.46 -13.00
C GLY A 82 5.67 6.27 -13.05
N LEU A 83 4.43 6.49 -13.51
CA LEU A 83 3.46 5.42 -13.73
C LEU A 83 3.91 4.43 -14.81
N GLU A 84 4.51 4.90 -15.90
CA GLU A 84 5.05 4.04 -16.95
C GLU A 84 6.16 3.13 -16.41
N LEU A 85 7.09 3.68 -15.63
CA LEU A 85 8.15 2.91 -14.98
C LEU A 85 7.61 1.93 -13.93
N PHE A 86 6.65 2.35 -13.11
CA PHE A 86 6.00 1.48 -12.14
C PHE A 86 5.35 0.27 -12.82
N ARG A 87 4.57 0.50 -13.88
CA ARG A 87 3.92 -0.57 -14.68
C ARG A 87 4.95 -1.47 -15.36
N SER A 88 5.97 -0.89 -15.99
CA SER A 88 7.02 -1.65 -16.69
C SER A 88 7.82 -2.51 -15.72
N ASN A 89 8.18 -1.98 -14.54
CA ASN A 89 8.86 -2.73 -13.50
C ASN A 89 8.04 -3.94 -13.07
N LEU A 90 6.73 -3.77 -12.86
CA LEU A 90 5.83 -4.86 -12.49
C LEU A 90 5.66 -5.89 -13.61
N GLU A 91 5.51 -5.46 -14.85
CA GLU A 91 5.38 -6.35 -16.00
C GLU A 91 6.63 -7.22 -16.20
N ILE A 92 7.81 -6.67 -15.93
CA ILE A 92 9.08 -7.39 -16.07
C ILE A 92 9.35 -8.27 -14.85
N LEU A 93 9.26 -7.71 -13.63
CA LEU A 93 9.60 -8.43 -12.40
C LEU A 93 8.64 -9.58 -12.10
N SER A 94 7.34 -9.42 -12.34
CA SER A 94 6.35 -10.49 -12.11
C SER A 94 6.64 -11.78 -12.90
N ARG A 95 7.46 -11.71 -13.96
CA ARG A 95 7.84 -12.88 -14.77
C ARG A 95 8.65 -13.91 -14.00
N VAL A 96 9.41 -13.50 -13.00
CA VAL A 96 10.25 -14.40 -12.18
C VAL A 96 9.53 -14.91 -10.92
N PHE A 97 8.26 -14.52 -10.72
CA PHE A 97 7.42 -14.95 -9.59
C PHE A 97 6.14 -15.66 -10.11
N PRO A 98 6.26 -16.87 -10.68
CA PRO A 98 5.12 -17.60 -11.25
C PRO A 98 4.10 -18.08 -10.20
N ASP A 99 4.47 -18.05 -8.92
CA ASP A 99 3.66 -18.45 -7.77
C ASP A 99 2.77 -17.32 -7.20
N LEU A 100 2.70 -16.16 -7.87
CA LEU A 100 1.98 -14.97 -7.38
C LEU A 100 0.92 -14.45 -8.34
N ASP A 101 -0.33 -14.35 -7.90
CA ASP A 101 -1.39 -13.64 -8.62
C ASP A 101 -1.21 -12.12 -8.43
N VAL A 102 -0.34 -11.51 -9.24
CA VAL A 102 0.00 -10.07 -9.13
C VAL A 102 -1.09 -9.21 -9.73
N MET A 103 -1.60 -8.26 -8.94
CA MET A 103 -2.55 -7.23 -9.35
C MET A 103 -1.95 -5.83 -9.24
N ILE A 104 -2.37 -4.91 -10.09
CA ILE A 104 -2.01 -3.49 -10.03
C ILE A 104 -3.23 -2.66 -9.63
N HIS A 105 -3.04 -1.75 -8.68
CA HIS A 105 -4.07 -0.84 -8.20
C HIS A 105 -3.62 0.62 -8.34
N LEU A 106 -4.52 1.49 -8.83
CA LEU A 106 -4.35 2.93 -8.72
C LEU A 106 -5.02 3.40 -7.43
N ASP A 107 -4.23 3.82 -6.46
CA ASP A 107 -4.71 4.20 -5.13
C ASP A 107 -5.02 5.70 -5.08
N HIS A 108 -6.11 6.08 -4.41
CA HIS A 108 -6.57 7.46 -4.28
C HIS A 108 -6.58 8.26 -5.61
N ALA A 109 -7.09 7.67 -6.70
CA ALA A 109 -7.19 8.37 -7.98
C ALA A 109 -8.21 9.51 -7.86
N GLN A 110 -7.72 10.74 -7.81
CA GLN A 110 -8.52 11.91 -7.48
C GLN A 110 -9.49 12.22 -8.62
N HIS A 111 -10.78 12.34 -8.30
CA HIS A 111 -11.85 12.54 -9.27
C HIS A 111 -11.63 13.73 -10.23
N ASP A 112 -10.91 14.77 -9.78
CA ASP A 112 -10.59 16.00 -10.48
C ASP A 112 -9.13 16.02 -10.94
N ALA A 113 -8.18 15.86 -10.02
CA ALA A 113 -6.77 15.97 -10.34
C ALA A 113 -6.33 14.82 -11.25
N ASP A 114 -6.91 13.63 -11.21
CA ASP A 114 -6.49 12.51 -12.05
C ASP A 114 -7.35 12.31 -13.32
N GLU A 115 -8.18 13.28 -13.71
CA GLU A 115 -9.11 13.15 -14.85
C GLU A 115 -8.43 12.63 -16.14
N GLU A 116 -7.29 13.21 -16.53
CA GLU A 116 -6.53 12.77 -17.71
C GLU A 116 -6.11 11.30 -17.62
N LEU A 117 -5.64 10.86 -16.45
CA LEU A 117 -5.24 9.47 -16.21
C LEU A 117 -6.46 8.54 -16.18
N LEU A 118 -7.54 8.97 -15.55
CA LEU A 118 -8.78 8.20 -15.40
C LEU A 118 -9.49 7.95 -16.74
N GLU A 119 -9.32 8.86 -17.70
CA GLU A 119 -9.83 8.72 -19.07
C GLU A 119 -8.85 7.98 -20.00
N SER A 120 -7.60 7.77 -19.57
CA SER A 120 -6.59 7.04 -20.35
C SER A 120 -6.83 5.52 -20.40
N ASP A 121 -5.93 4.80 -21.08
CA ASP A 121 -5.93 3.35 -21.09
C ASP A 121 -5.40 2.79 -19.76
N LEU A 122 -6.30 2.14 -19.03
CA LEU A 122 -6.04 1.51 -17.74
C LEU A 122 -5.99 -0.02 -17.85
N SER A 123 -5.83 -0.60 -19.04
CA SER A 123 -5.81 -2.04 -19.29
C SER A 123 -4.75 -2.82 -18.50
N MET A 124 -3.68 -2.15 -18.07
CA MET A 124 -2.63 -2.72 -17.20
C MET A 124 -3.00 -2.72 -15.71
N TYR A 125 -4.08 -2.02 -15.32
CA TYR A 125 -4.56 -1.98 -13.94
C TYR A 125 -5.63 -3.04 -13.71
N SER A 126 -5.54 -3.70 -12.56
CA SER A 126 -6.55 -4.64 -12.06
C SER A 126 -7.73 -3.90 -11.43
N SER A 127 -7.43 -2.78 -10.77
CA SER A 127 -8.40 -1.99 -10.03
C SER A 127 -8.00 -0.53 -9.92
N VAL A 128 -8.99 0.33 -9.69
CA VAL A 128 -8.81 1.76 -9.39
C VAL A 128 -9.67 2.10 -8.19
N MET A 129 -9.10 2.81 -7.23
CA MET A 129 -9.86 3.56 -6.24
C MET A 129 -10.21 4.93 -6.82
N TYR A 130 -11.46 5.12 -7.25
CA TYR A 130 -11.96 6.43 -7.66
C TYR A 130 -12.32 7.23 -6.41
N ASP A 131 -11.53 8.25 -6.13
CA ASP A 131 -11.64 9.00 -4.89
C ASP A 131 -12.30 10.36 -5.12
N ALA A 132 -13.58 10.42 -4.76
CA ALA A 132 -14.38 11.64 -4.68
C ALA A 132 -14.82 11.92 -3.22
N SER A 133 -14.12 11.34 -2.24
CA SER A 133 -14.52 11.39 -0.82
C SER A 133 -14.50 12.78 -0.20
N VAL A 134 -13.71 13.69 -0.75
CA VAL A 134 -13.66 15.11 -0.37
C VAL A 134 -14.93 15.88 -0.72
N LEU A 135 -15.78 15.33 -1.61
CA LEU A 135 -17.02 15.96 -2.04
C LEU A 135 -18.19 15.59 -1.11
N PRO A 136 -19.24 16.41 -1.05
CA PRO A 136 -20.50 16.02 -0.42
C PRO A 136 -21.02 14.68 -0.97
N MET A 137 -21.61 13.85 -0.10
CA MET A 137 -21.97 12.46 -0.41
C MET A 137 -22.77 12.30 -1.73
N GLU A 138 -23.74 13.18 -2.00
CA GLU A 138 -24.53 13.10 -3.24
C GLU A 138 -23.69 13.33 -4.50
N GLU A 139 -22.78 14.31 -4.47
CA GLU A 139 -21.88 14.60 -5.59
C GLU A 139 -20.83 13.49 -5.77
N ASN A 140 -20.28 12.98 -4.67
CA ASN A 140 -19.41 11.81 -4.67
C ASN A 140 -20.12 10.61 -5.33
N MET A 141 -21.35 10.29 -4.92
CA MET A 141 -22.10 9.19 -5.52
C MET A 141 -22.39 9.42 -7.01
N GLU A 142 -22.73 10.65 -7.41
CA GLU A 142 -22.98 10.99 -8.81
C GLU A 142 -21.74 10.76 -9.69
N LYS A 143 -20.60 11.32 -9.29
CA LYS A 143 -19.33 11.19 -10.02
C LYS A 143 -18.84 9.75 -10.04
N THR A 144 -18.86 9.07 -8.90
CA THR A 144 -18.44 7.67 -8.78
C THR A 144 -19.33 6.76 -9.65
N ARG A 145 -20.65 6.94 -9.62
CA ARG A 145 -21.58 6.21 -10.51
C ARG A 145 -21.27 6.45 -11.98
N ALA A 146 -20.97 7.69 -12.36
CA ALA A 146 -20.60 8.01 -13.74
C ALA A 146 -19.30 7.30 -14.15
N TYR A 147 -18.30 7.25 -13.27
CA TYR A 147 -17.06 6.53 -13.51
C TYR A 147 -17.27 5.01 -13.61
N VAL A 148 -18.03 4.40 -12.68
CA VAL A 148 -18.40 2.98 -12.73
C VAL A 148 -19.10 2.63 -14.05
N ARG A 149 -20.02 3.48 -14.53
CA ARG A 149 -20.68 3.27 -15.85
C ARG A 149 -19.70 3.26 -17.02
N ARG A 150 -18.64 4.07 -16.96
CA ARG A 150 -17.63 4.15 -18.03
C ARG A 150 -16.62 3.00 -17.97
N LYS A 151 -16.07 2.72 -16.78
CA LYS A 151 -14.89 1.85 -16.60
C LYS A 151 -15.16 0.55 -15.86
N GLY A 152 -16.30 0.41 -15.19
CA GLY A 152 -16.64 -0.75 -14.35
C GLY A 152 -16.95 -2.03 -15.12
N GLN A 153 -16.78 -2.09 -16.44
CA GLN A 153 -16.75 -3.36 -17.19
C GLN A 153 -15.31 -3.81 -17.49
N GLU A 154 -14.35 -2.89 -17.45
CA GLU A 154 -12.95 -3.11 -17.79
C GLU A 154 -12.14 -3.55 -16.56
N LEU A 155 -12.35 -2.90 -15.42
CA LEU A 155 -11.60 -3.13 -14.18
C LEU A 155 -12.49 -3.06 -12.93
N LEU A 156 -11.97 -3.55 -11.81
CA LEU A 156 -12.63 -3.47 -10.51
C LEU A 156 -12.57 -2.02 -9.98
N ILE A 157 -13.70 -1.48 -9.53
CA ILE A 157 -13.76 -0.11 -9.00
C ILE A 157 -13.95 -0.11 -7.48
N GLU A 158 -13.06 0.57 -6.78
CA GLU A 158 -13.22 0.92 -5.37
C GLU A 158 -13.69 2.38 -5.26
N GLY A 159 -14.56 2.66 -4.30
CA GLY A 159 -14.98 4.03 -3.99
C GLY A 159 -14.95 4.29 -2.49
N ALA A 160 -14.64 5.52 -2.12
CA ALA A 160 -14.63 5.97 -0.73
C ALA A 160 -15.90 6.75 -0.41
N CYS A 161 -16.67 6.27 0.57
CA CYS A 161 -17.88 6.94 1.04
C CYS A 161 -17.60 8.02 2.11
N ASP A 162 -16.38 8.03 2.65
CA ASP A 162 -15.86 8.98 3.64
C ASP A 162 -14.40 9.31 3.32
N GLU A 163 -13.99 10.54 3.64
CA GLU A 163 -12.57 10.92 3.58
C GLU A 163 -11.84 10.27 4.76
N ILE A 164 -10.72 9.60 4.49
CA ILE A 164 -9.82 9.09 5.53
C ILE A 164 -8.74 10.16 5.76
N THR A 165 -8.69 10.71 6.97
CA THR A 165 -7.73 11.76 7.34
C THR A 165 -6.39 11.19 7.79
N ASP A 166 -5.36 12.04 7.70
CA ASP A 166 -4.04 11.75 8.24
C ASP A 166 -4.02 11.91 9.76
N ALA A 167 -3.08 11.22 10.41
CA ALA A 167 -2.88 11.31 11.85
C ALA A 167 -2.53 12.72 12.38
N ASP A 168 -2.04 13.61 11.52
CA ASP A 168 -1.73 15.01 11.85
C ASP A 168 -2.93 15.96 11.66
N GLY A 169 -4.10 15.45 11.25
CA GLY A 169 -5.30 16.26 11.03
C GLY A 169 -5.97 16.69 12.34
N GLU A 170 -6.34 17.97 12.47
CA GLU A 170 -7.09 18.49 13.64
C GLU A 170 -8.51 17.92 13.75
N ILE A 171 -9.05 17.31 12.68
CA ILE A 171 -10.41 16.78 12.59
C ILE A 171 -10.35 15.27 12.39
N ARG A 172 -10.82 14.52 13.40
CA ARG A 172 -11.10 13.09 13.25
C ARG A 172 -12.43 12.92 12.53
N CYS A 173 -12.41 12.25 11.38
CA CYS A 173 -13.64 11.87 10.67
C CYS A 173 -14.47 10.91 11.53
N GLU A 174 -15.80 11.02 11.43
CA GLU A 174 -16.71 10.08 12.08
C GLU A 174 -16.53 8.67 11.51
N ILE A 175 -16.74 7.66 12.35
CA ILE A 175 -16.75 6.26 11.92
C ILE A 175 -17.88 6.07 10.92
N THR A 176 -17.59 5.42 9.80
CA THR A 176 -18.56 5.22 8.74
C THR A 176 -19.74 4.37 9.21
N ASP A 177 -20.95 4.86 8.93
CA ASP A 177 -22.19 4.17 9.22
C ASP A 177 -22.52 3.08 8.19
N ALA A 178 -23.16 1.99 8.64
CA ALA A 178 -23.49 0.84 7.80
C ALA A 178 -24.53 1.15 6.72
N ASP A 179 -25.55 1.94 7.04
CA ASP A 179 -26.61 2.32 6.09
C ASP A 179 -26.04 3.31 5.05
N LYS A 180 -25.09 4.16 5.47
CA LYS A 180 -24.31 5.00 4.56
C LYS A 180 -23.52 4.17 3.55
N CYS A 181 -22.77 3.16 3.98
CA CYS A 181 -22.04 2.26 3.08
C CYS A 181 -22.98 1.52 2.11
N GLU A 182 -24.08 0.96 2.61
CA GLU A 182 -25.06 0.25 1.79
C GLU A 182 -25.64 1.15 0.70
N ARG A 183 -26.06 2.36 1.09
CA ARG A 183 -26.56 3.37 0.14
C ARG A 183 -25.50 3.71 -0.89
N TYR A 184 -24.28 4.04 -0.46
CA TYR A 184 -23.18 4.40 -1.35
C TYR A 184 -22.91 3.30 -2.38
N MET A 185 -22.77 2.05 -1.93
CA MET A 185 -22.49 0.92 -2.82
C MET A 185 -23.63 0.68 -3.81
N ARG A 186 -24.89 0.75 -3.35
CA ARG A 186 -26.06 0.55 -4.22
C ARG A 186 -26.20 1.63 -5.28
N GLU A 187 -26.02 2.91 -4.90
CA GLU A 187 -26.20 4.04 -5.82
C GLU A 187 -25.03 4.18 -6.81
N THR A 188 -23.82 3.84 -6.40
CA THR A 188 -22.61 3.98 -7.25
C THR A 188 -22.34 2.76 -8.11
N GLY A 189 -22.62 1.56 -7.59
CA GLY A 189 -22.27 0.29 -8.23
C GLY A 189 -20.80 -0.11 -8.10
N VAL A 190 -20.04 0.48 -7.16
CA VAL A 190 -18.66 0.08 -6.88
C VAL A 190 -18.58 -1.38 -6.40
N ASP A 191 -17.43 -2.02 -6.62
CA ASP A 191 -17.20 -3.41 -6.26
C ASP A 191 -16.76 -3.57 -4.80
N ILE A 192 -16.01 -2.58 -4.29
CA ILE A 192 -15.45 -2.51 -2.93
C ILE A 192 -15.63 -1.08 -2.40
N VAL A 193 -15.96 -0.95 -1.12
CA VAL A 193 -16.09 0.35 -0.44
C VAL A 193 -14.95 0.55 0.54
N VAL A 194 -14.34 1.73 0.48
CA VAL A 194 -13.43 2.24 1.51
C VAL A 194 -14.27 2.94 2.60
N ALA A 195 -14.05 2.55 3.85
CA ALA A 195 -14.78 3.05 5.02
C ALA A 195 -13.80 3.49 6.11
N ASN A 196 -14.16 4.54 6.85
CA ASN A 196 -13.44 4.97 8.03
C ASN A 196 -13.81 4.08 9.23
N LEU A 197 -12.85 3.27 9.68
CA LEU A 197 -13.01 2.31 10.78
C LEU A 197 -12.07 2.62 11.95
N GLY A 198 -11.72 3.90 12.14
CA GLY A 198 -10.88 4.36 13.24
C GLY A 198 -9.38 4.18 13.01
N THR A 199 -8.99 4.00 11.75
CA THR A 199 -7.60 3.94 11.29
C THR A 199 -7.26 5.19 10.49
N GLU A 200 -6.02 5.66 10.60
CA GLU A 200 -5.55 6.89 9.93
C GLU A 200 -4.35 6.59 9.05
N HIS A 201 -4.16 7.40 8.01
CA HIS A 201 -2.96 7.31 7.18
C HIS A 201 -1.76 7.92 7.90
N ARG A 202 -0.57 7.41 7.57
CA ARG A 202 0.72 8.03 7.94
C ARG A 202 0.96 8.21 9.45
N ALA A 203 0.28 7.42 10.28
CA ALA A 203 0.49 7.44 11.73
C ALA A 203 1.95 7.19 12.13
N SER A 204 2.46 7.99 13.06
CA SER A 204 3.80 7.88 13.63
C SER A 204 3.94 6.72 14.63
N GLY A 205 2.83 6.15 15.09
CA GLY A 205 2.76 5.06 16.07
C GLY A 205 1.54 4.13 15.84
N HIS A 206 1.28 3.26 16.82
CA HIS A 206 0.22 2.24 16.80
C HIS A 206 -0.88 2.51 17.85
N ASP A 207 -1.21 3.79 18.03
CA ASP A 207 -2.00 4.25 19.19
C ASP A 207 -3.51 4.32 18.92
N LEU A 208 -3.95 3.93 17.73
CA LEU A 208 -5.36 3.96 17.36
C LEU A 208 -6.07 2.64 17.63
N HIS A 209 -7.40 2.69 17.55
CA HIS A 209 -8.27 1.56 17.80
C HIS A 209 -9.14 1.25 16.58
N TYR A 210 -8.95 0.06 16.02
CA TYR A 210 -9.77 -0.44 14.92
C TYR A 210 -11.19 -0.79 15.40
N ARG A 211 -12.20 -0.26 14.72
CA ARG A 211 -13.63 -0.42 15.03
C ARG A 211 -14.23 -1.64 14.33
N CYS A 212 -13.88 -2.83 14.85
CA CYS A 212 -14.40 -4.10 14.34
C CYS A 212 -15.93 -4.23 14.46
N ASP A 213 -16.54 -3.57 15.45
CA ASP A 213 -17.99 -3.49 15.63
C ASP A 213 -18.67 -2.79 14.43
N ALA A 214 -18.14 -1.64 14.02
CA ALA A 214 -18.62 -0.90 12.86
C ALA A 214 -18.39 -1.69 11.55
N ALA A 215 -17.22 -2.31 11.41
CA ALA A 215 -16.90 -3.14 10.25
C ALA A 215 -17.89 -4.31 10.08
N ARG A 216 -18.23 -5.01 11.17
CA ARG A 216 -19.23 -6.09 11.16
C ARG A 216 -20.63 -5.59 10.84
N ALA A 217 -20.99 -4.39 11.29
CA ALA A 217 -22.26 -3.77 10.92
C ALA A 217 -22.33 -3.50 9.41
N ILE A 218 -21.26 -2.96 8.81
CA ILE A 218 -21.16 -2.76 7.36
C ILE A 218 -21.20 -4.12 6.63
N LYS A 219 -20.43 -5.12 7.09
CA LYS A 219 -20.44 -6.49 6.53
C LYS A 219 -21.84 -7.09 6.48
N ALA A 220 -22.66 -6.86 7.50
CA ALA A 220 -24.04 -7.35 7.53
C ALA A 220 -24.92 -6.76 6.42
N ARG A 221 -24.56 -5.59 5.87
CA ARG A 221 -25.25 -4.92 4.75
C ARG A 221 -24.68 -5.30 3.38
N ILE A 222 -23.35 -5.31 3.24
CA ILE A 222 -22.70 -5.39 1.92
C ILE A 222 -21.80 -6.62 1.73
N GLY A 223 -21.68 -7.49 2.73
CA GLY A 223 -20.79 -8.65 2.72
C GLY A 223 -19.31 -8.27 2.89
N SER A 224 -18.41 -9.19 2.51
CA SER A 224 -16.96 -8.97 2.59
C SER A 224 -16.44 -8.12 1.42
N ARG A 225 -16.84 -6.84 1.36
CA ARG A 225 -16.53 -5.92 0.26
C ARG A 225 -15.96 -4.59 0.77
N ILE A 226 -15.25 -4.65 1.89
CA ILE A 226 -14.67 -3.47 2.55
C ILE A 226 -13.16 -3.45 2.29
N CYS A 227 -12.63 -2.29 1.90
CA CYS A 227 -11.21 -1.99 1.91
C CYS A 227 -10.87 -1.18 3.17
N LEU A 228 -9.86 -1.61 3.91
CA LEU A 228 -9.36 -0.90 5.09
C LEU A 228 -8.04 -0.20 4.75
N HIS A 229 -7.94 1.09 5.06
CA HIS A 229 -6.69 1.84 4.94
C HIS A 229 -6.06 2.08 6.31
N GLY A 230 -4.81 2.52 6.34
CA GLY A 230 -4.20 3.05 7.57
C GLY A 230 -3.90 2.00 8.64
N THR A 231 -3.74 0.73 8.29
CA THR A 231 -3.50 -0.34 9.29
C THR A 231 -2.17 -0.21 10.04
N SER A 232 -1.24 0.61 9.56
CA SER A 232 -0.02 0.96 10.29
C SER A 232 -0.25 1.81 11.55
N SER A 233 -1.47 2.32 11.74
CA SER A 233 -1.88 3.11 12.92
C SER A 233 -2.39 2.25 14.08
N VAL A 234 -2.54 0.94 13.88
CA VAL A 234 -3.05 -0.02 14.87
C VAL A 234 -2.09 -1.20 15.04
N SER A 235 -2.21 -1.94 16.14
CA SER A 235 -1.38 -3.12 16.38
C SER A 235 -1.82 -4.33 15.55
N ASN A 236 -0.88 -5.23 15.24
CA ASN A 236 -1.16 -6.46 14.48
C ASN A 236 -2.25 -7.31 15.12
N ASP A 237 -2.37 -7.32 16.46
CA ASP A 237 -3.41 -8.07 17.16
C ASP A 237 -4.83 -7.62 16.82
N GLN A 238 -5.03 -6.32 16.57
CA GLN A 238 -6.34 -5.76 16.21
C GLN A 238 -6.79 -6.18 14.80
N ILE A 239 -5.83 -6.48 13.93
CA ILE A 239 -6.06 -6.73 12.50
C ILE A 239 -5.84 -8.19 12.08
N LYS A 240 -5.74 -9.13 13.03
CA LYS A 240 -5.59 -10.57 12.73
C LYS A 240 -6.81 -11.18 12.03
N LYS A 241 -8.02 -10.71 12.34
CA LYS A 241 -9.28 -11.35 11.92
C LYS A 241 -10.12 -10.47 10.99
N LEU A 242 -9.46 -9.61 10.20
CA LEU A 242 -10.13 -8.61 9.38
C LEU A 242 -11.16 -9.19 8.39
N PHE A 243 -10.94 -10.40 7.86
CA PHE A 243 -11.92 -11.03 6.97
C PHE A 243 -13.23 -11.40 7.66
N ASP A 244 -13.15 -11.86 8.92
CA ASP A 244 -14.34 -12.13 9.75
C ASP A 244 -15.16 -10.86 9.97
N ASP A 245 -14.50 -9.70 9.94
CA ASP A 245 -15.12 -8.38 10.09
C ASP A 245 -15.61 -7.78 8.75
N GLY A 246 -15.32 -8.42 7.61
CA GLY A 246 -15.84 -8.05 6.28
C GLY A 246 -14.82 -7.32 5.40
N ILE A 247 -13.59 -7.17 5.87
CA ILE A 247 -12.51 -6.59 5.09
C ILE A 247 -12.01 -7.65 4.09
N CYS A 248 -11.96 -7.30 2.81
CA CYS A 248 -11.40 -8.16 1.76
C CYS A 248 -10.07 -7.65 1.21
N LYS A 249 -9.74 -6.38 1.47
CA LYS A 249 -8.51 -5.73 1.01
C LYS A 249 -7.97 -4.77 2.09
N VAL A 250 -6.65 -4.65 2.18
CA VAL A 250 -6.00 -3.66 3.05
C VAL A 250 -4.92 -2.89 2.30
N ASN A 251 -4.98 -1.55 2.33
CA ASN A 251 -3.93 -0.68 1.79
C ASN A 251 -2.84 -0.42 2.82
N ILE A 252 -1.57 -0.61 2.41
CA ILE A 252 -0.38 -0.55 3.27
C ILE A 252 0.71 0.23 2.54
N TRP A 253 1.21 1.28 3.18
CA TRP A 253 2.36 2.02 2.70
C TRP A 253 3.28 2.45 3.84
N THR A 254 2.71 3.17 4.81
CA THR A 254 3.47 3.79 5.89
C THR A 254 4.35 2.80 6.65
N ALA A 255 3.89 1.59 6.93
CA ALA A 255 4.70 0.58 7.62
C ALA A 255 6.00 0.26 6.84
N LEU A 256 5.93 0.13 5.51
CA LEU A 256 7.11 -0.19 4.70
C LEU A 256 8.18 0.90 4.79
N GLU A 257 7.80 2.17 4.68
CA GLU A 257 8.73 3.29 4.68
C GLU A 257 9.17 3.69 6.11
N ARG A 258 8.22 3.79 7.04
CA ARG A 258 8.45 4.20 8.43
C ARG A 258 9.28 3.17 9.18
N ASP A 259 8.97 1.87 9.03
CA ASP A 259 9.55 0.84 9.89
C ASP A 259 10.86 0.27 9.34
N SER A 260 11.14 0.44 8.03
CA SER A 260 12.45 0.07 7.45
C SER A 260 13.53 1.14 7.69
N SER A 261 13.14 2.42 7.80
CA SER A 261 14.06 3.55 7.97
C SER A 261 14.97 3.44 9.21
N PRO A 262 14.47 3.09 10.41
CA PRO A 262 15.30 2.93 11.60
C PRO A 262 16.45 1.94 11.44
N ALA A 263 16.25 0.84 10.71
CA ALA A 263 17.30 -0.15 10.49
C ALA A 263 18.44 0.41 9.63
N LEU A 264 18.12 1.19 8.59
CA LEU A 264 19.12 1.89 7.81
C LEU A 264 19.86 2.94 8.63
N THR A 265 19.15 3.68 9.49
CA THR A 265 19.75 4.66 10.40
C THR A 265 20.72 3.99 11.36
N GLU A 266 20.29 2.94 12.05
CA GLU A 266 21.12 2.18 13.00
C GLU A 266 22.35 1.61 12.29
N TRP A 267 22.17 0.99 11.12
CA TRP A 267 23.27 0.45 10.33
C TRP A 267 24.27 1.54 9.92
N THR A 268 23.78 2.71 9.51
CA THR A 268 24.63 3.84 9.10
C THR A 268 25.44 4.37 10.27
N VAL A 269 24.81 4.57 11.43
CA VAL A 269 25.48 5.07 12.65
C VAL A 269 26.54 4.09 13.14
N LYS A 270 26.23 2.78 13.14
CA LYS A 270 27.19 1.73 13.51
C LYS A 270 28.32 1.54 12.50
N ASN A 271 28.22 2.11 11.31
CA ASN A 271 29.22 1.98 10.25
C ASN A 271 29.65 3.35 9.68
N ALA A 272 29.63 4.40 10.51
CA ALA A 272 29.87 5.78 10.08
C ALA A 272 31.23 5.93 9.34
N ALA A 273 32.32 5.40 9.92
CA ALA A 273 33.64 5.35 9.28
C ALA A 273 33.62 4.72 7.89
N LYS A 274 32.85 3.64 7.69
CA LYS A 274 32.79 2.89 6.43
C LYS A 274 31.92 3.60 5.40
N CYS A 275 30.84 4.24 5.83
CA CYS A 275 29.89 4.94 4.95
C CYS A 275 30.41 6.31 4.50
N GLY A 276 31.02 7.06 5.42
CA GLY A 276 31.43 8.46 5.21
C GLY A 276 32.94 8.70 5.22
N GLY A 277 33.73 7.69 5.56
CA GLY A 277 35.17 7.82 5.79
C GLY A 277 35.50 8.30 7.21
N PRO A 278 36.73 8.03 7.72
CA PRO A 278 37.13 8.42 9.07
C PRO A 278 37.09 9.93 9.33
N ALA A 279 37.31 10.76 8.29
CA ALA A 279 37.30 12.21 8.44
C ALA A 279 35.89 12.77 8.73
N LEU A 280 34.85 12.25 8.06
CA LEU A 280 33.47 12.67 8.32
C LEU A 280 33.02 12.18 9.69
N GLU A 281 33.36 10.94 10.04
CA GLU A 281 33.07 10.39 11.37
C GLU A 281 33.69 11.23 12.48
N HIS A 282 34.98 11.52 12.42
CA HIS A 282 35.66 12.33 13.43
C HIS A 282 35.02 13.72 13.57
N LYS A 283 34.70 14.37 12.44
CA LYS A 283 33.95 15.63 12.44
C LYS A 283 32.60 15.51 13.15
N LEU A 284 31.85 14.43 12.92
CA LEU A 284 30.54 14.22 13.57
C LEU A 284 30.67 13.90 15.06
N ILE A 285 31.76 13.26 15.49
CA ILE A 285 32.10 13.05 16.91
C ILE A 285 32.43 14.40 17.57
N GLU A 286 33.30 15.22 16.96
CA GLU A 286 33.66 16.56 17.46
C GLU A 286 32.43 17.48 17.59
N GLN A 287 31.46 17.33 16.69
CA GLN A 287 30.20 18.08 16.72
C GLN A 287 29.16 17.51 17.69
N GLY A 288 29.41 16.36 18.31
CA GLY A 288 28.51 15.73 19.28
C GLY A 288 27.31 14.98 18.67
N TYR A 289 27.32 14.71 17.37
CA TYR A 289 26.29 13.89 16.71
C TYR A 289 26.56 12.39 16.82
N LEU A 290 27.83 11.99 16.95
CA LEU A 290 28.28 10.62 17.16
C LEU A 290 29.16 10.52 18.41
N THR A 291 29.48 9.30 18.81
CA THR A 291 30.43 9.02 19.90
C THR A 291 31.58 8.16 19.38
N GLU A 292 32.64 8.00 20.17
CA GLU A 292 33.75 7.09 19.87
C GLU A 292 33.28 5.64 19.63
N CYS A 293 32.12 5.23 20.16
CA CYS A 293 31.54 3.92 19.93
C CYS A 293 31.04 3.70 18.49
N SER A 294 30.90 4.78 17.69
CA SER A 294 30.58 4.69 16.26
C SER A 294 31.77 4.26 15.41
N GLY A 295 33.00 4.35 15.95
CA GLY A 295 34.26 4.00 15.29
C GLY A 295 34.52 2.50 15.21
N THR A 296 33.78 1.76 14.38
CA THR A 296 33.88 0.29 14.29
C THR A 296 34.87 -0.23 13.22
N GLY A 297 35.70 0.60 12.58
CA GLY A 297 36.65 0.06 11.59
C GLY A 297 37.53 1.05 10.84
N ASN A 298 38.77 0.61 10.58
CA ASN A 298 39.80 1.35 9.87
C ASN A 298 39.76 1.06 8.36
N LYS A 299 38.99 1.90 7.65
CA LYS A 299 38.99 2.23 6.20
C LYS A 299 37.61 2.11 5.57
N SER A 300 37.29 3.09 4.73
CA SER A 300 36.20 3.10 3.78
C SER A 300 36.28 1.87 2.85
N THR A 301 35.16 1.19 2.61
CA THR A 301 35.04 0.05 1.68
C THR A 301 33.89 0.25 0.69
N LEU A 302 34.11 0.00 -0.60
CA LEU A 302 33.12 0.20 -1.69
C LEU A 302 31.76 -0.42 -1.40
N ASP A 303 31.76 -1.53 -0.68
CA ASP A 303 30.56 -2.27 -0.30
C ASP A 303 29.63 -1.53 0.67
N TYR A 304 30.03 -0.36 1.23
CA TYR A 304 29.25 0.37 2.24
C TYR A 304 28.78 1.76 1.79
N TYR A 305 29.37 2.36 0.75
CA TYR A 305 28.93 3.69 0.25
C TYR A 305 27.90 3.61 -0.87
N THR A 306 27.73 2.45 -1.50
CA THR A 306 26.85 2.31 -2.66
C THR A 306 25.38 2.47 -2.25
N THR A 307 24.58 2.96 -3.20
CA THR A 307 23.12 2.94 -3.05
C THR A 307 22.62 1.51 -2.89
N THR A 308 23.26 0.54 -3.55
CA THR A 308 23.00 -0.90 -3.39
C THR A 308 23.10 -1.36 -1.94
N ALA A 309 24.15 -0.96 -1.20
CA ALA A 309 24.31 -1.34 0.20
C ALA A 309 23.16 -0.83 1.08
N ARG A 310 22.74 0.43 0.88
CA ARG A 310 21.60 1.02 1.61
C ARG A 310 20.27 0.37 1.22
N GLN A 311 20.07 0.13 -0.08
CA GLN A 311 18.87 -0.54 -0.59
C GLN A 311 18.75 -1.97 -0.09
N GLU A 312 19.85 -2.70 0.09
CA GLU A 312 19.82 -4.07 0.63
C GLU A 312 19.27 -4.11 2.07
N ILE A 313 19.62 -3.12 2.91
CA ILE A 313 19.07 -3.00 4.27
C ILE A 313 17.56 -2.77 4.22
N ILE A 314 17.14 -1.77 3.43
CA ILE A 314 15.72 -1.43 3.27
C ILE A 314 14.93 -2.61 2.68
N PHE A 315 15.46 -3.26 1.65
CA PHE A 315 14.88 -4.43 1.01
C PHE A 315 14.60 -5.55 2.02
N ARG A 316 15.58 -5.90 2.86
CA ARG A 316 15.44 -6.95 3.88
C ARG A 316 14.39 -6.61 4.92
N GLU A 317 14.36 -5.37 5.40
CA GLU A 317 13.36 -4.97 6.39
C GLU A 317 11.95 -4.89 5.80
N MET A 318 11.79 -4.31 4.60
CA MET A 318 10.51 -4.29 3.90
C MET A 318 9.99 -5.72 3.66
N LYS A 319 10.86 -6.67 3.29
CA LYS A 319 10.47 -8.08 3.17
C LYS A 319 9.89 -8.64 4.47
N LYS A 320 10.51 -8.37 5.62
CA LYS A 320 10.02 -8.82 6.93
C LYS A 320 8.65 -8.20 7.26
N ILE A 321 8.47 -6.91 6.96
CA ILE A 321 7.21 -6.21 7.19
C ILE A 321 6.09 -6.82 6.33
N VAL A 322 6.32 -6.99 5.02
CA VAL A 322 5.37 -7.64 4.10
C VAL A 322 5.03 -9.04 4.58
N ARG A 323 6.05 -9.81 4.96
CA ARG A 323 5.87 -11.17 5.48
C ARG A 323 4.97 -11.19 6.72
N GLY A 324 5.15 -10.23 7.64
CA GLY A 324 4.32 -10.08 8.81
C GLY A 324 2.84 -9.94 8.47
N TYR A 325 2.48 -9.14 7.46
CA TYR A 325 1.09 -9.01 7.01
C TYR A 325 0.55 -10.28 6.34
N LEU A 326 1.36 -10.96 5.52
CA LEU A 326 0.96 -12.22 4.90
C LEU A 326 0.66 -13.30 5.94
N ASP A 327 1.50 -13.43 6.97
CA ASP A 327 1.28 -14.38 8.07
C ASP A 327 0.00 -14.09 8.89
N LEU A 328 -0.51 -12.84 8.86
CA LEU A 328 -1.76 -12.49 9.54
C LEU A 328 -2.99 -12.95 8.76
N TRP A 329 -2.97 -12.85 7.43
CA TRP A 329 -4.19 -12.93 6.62
C TRP A 329 -4.27 -14.12 5.70
N TYR A 330 -3.14 -14.75 5.38
CA TYR A 330 -3.08 -15.98 4.61
C TYR A 330 -2.75 -17.12 5.58
N CYS A 331 -3.80 -17.73 6.13
CA CYS A 331 -3.71 -18.87 7.02
C CYS A 331 -4.35 -20.13 6.42
#